data_AF-A0A392M3W8-F1
#
_entry.id   AF-A0A392M3W8-F1
#
_cell.length_a   1.000
_cell.length_b   1.000
_cell.length_c   1.000
_cell.angle_alpha   90.00
_cell.angle_beta   90.00
_cell.angle_gamma   90.00
#
_symmetry.space_group_name_H-M   'P 1'
#
loop_
_entity.id
_entity.type
_entity.pdbx_description
1 polymer ?
#
loop_
_entity_poly.entity_id
_entity_poly.type
_entity_poly.pdbx_seq_one_letter_code
_entity_poly.pdbx_strand_id
1 'polypeptide(L)'
;MNADLEELRELGSGTFGTVYHGKWRGSDVAIKRIKKSCFSGRSSEQERLTIEFWREADILSKLHHPNVVAFYGVVQDGPGGTMATVTEFMVDGSLRHVLLRKDRYLDRRKRLIIAMDAAFGMEYLHAKNIVHFDLKCDNLLVNMKDPLRPICKVGDFGLSKIKRNTLVTGGVRGTLPWMAPELLNGSSNKVSEKVDVFSFGIVLWEILTGEEPYANMHYGAII
;
A
#
# COMPACT_ATOMS: atom_id res chain seq x y z
N MET A 1 7.74 25.25 -1.78
CA MET A 1 8.41 25.24 -3.10
C MET A 1 9.01 23.85 -3.30
N ASN A 2 8.86 23.26 -4.48
CA ASN A 2 9.42 21.94 -4.82
C ASN A 2 10.96 21.89 -4.83
N ALA A 3 11.64 23.03 -4.65
CA ALA A 3 13.10 23.14 -4.69
C ALA A 3 13.83 22.32 -3.61
N ASP A 4 13.16 21.99 -2.51
CA ASP A 4 13.75 21.20 -1.42
C ASP A 4 13.59 19.67 -1.59
N LEU A 5 12.95 19.21 -2.68
CA LEU A 5 12.66 17.79 -2.95
C LEU A 5 13.56 17.27 -4.07
N GLU A 6 14.37 16.26 -3.74
CA GLU A 6 15.31 15.61 -4.65
C GLU A 6 14.89 14.16 -4.88
N GLU A 7 14.80 13.73 -6.15
CA GLU A 7 14.62 12.33 -6.51
C GLU A 7 15.99 11.67 -6.71
N LEU A 8 16.26 10.59 -5.99
CA LEU A 8 17.58 9.94 -6.00
C LEU A 8 17.58 8.63 -6.78
N ARG A 9 16.66 7.71 -6.45
CA ARG A 9 16.67 6.35 -7.01
C ARG A 9 15.25 5.79 -7.13
N GLU A 10 14.95 5.16 -8.26
CA GLU A 10 13.71 4.40 -8.41
C GLU A 10 13.69 3.17 -7.45
N LEU A 11 12.58 3.01 -6.74
CA LEU A 11 12.31 1.86 -5.85
C LEU A 11 11.44 0.81 -6.52
N GLY A 12 10.54 1.23 -7.41
CA GLY A 12 9.65 0.34 -8.14
C GLY A 12 8.65 1.11 -8.99
N SER A 13 8.08 0.42 -9.98
CA SER A 13 7.18 1.00 -10.97
C SER A 13 6.00 0.08 -11.17
N GLY A 14 4.80 0.62 -11.02
CA GLY A 14 3.53 -0.10 -11.17
C GLY A 14 2.65 0.51 -12.26
N THR A 15 1.40 0.07 -12.32
CA THR A 15 0.43 0.53 -13.32
C THR A 15 0.19 2.05 -13.25
N PHE A 16 0.10 2.60 -12.05
CA PHE A 16 -0.36 3.99 -11.84
C PHE A 16 0.77 4.99 -11.58
N GLY A 17 1.99 4.52 -11.35
CA GLY A 17 3.09 5.40 -10.95
C GLY A 17 4.41 4.70 -10.75
N THR A 18 5.43 5.50 -10.51
CA THR A 18 6.76 5.07 -10.11
C THR A 18 7.07 5.64 -8.73
N VAL A 19 7.62 4.82 -7.84
CA VAL A 19 8.04 5.22 -6.50
C VAL A 19 9.54 5.46 -6.52
N TYR A 20 9.97 6.61 -6.01
CA TYR A 20 11.37 6.99 -5.88
C TYR A 20 11.73 7.14 -4.42
N HIS A 21 12.94 6.75 -4.05
CA HIS A 21 13.62 7.24 -2.87
C HIS A 21 14.15 8.63 -3.18
N GLY A 22 13.89 9.57 -2.29
CA GLY A 22 14.31 10.95 -2.41
C GLY A 22 14.71 11.56 -1.08
N LYS A 23 15.05 12.85 -1.14
CA LYS A 23 15.33 13.69 0.02
C LYS A 23 14.39 14.88 0.04
N TRP A 24 13.83 15.19 1.20
CA TRP A 24 13.13 16.44 1.45
C TRP A 24 13.75 17.12 2.66
N ARG A 25 14.40 18.27 2.46
CA ARG A 25 15.12 19.00 3.52
C ARG A 25 16.10 18.11 4.31
N GLY A 26 16.81 17.24 3.59
CA GLY A 26 17.78 16.28 4.15
C GLY A 26 17.19 14.98 4.71
N SER A 27 15.86 14.90 4.91
CA SER A 27 15.18 13.70 5.39
C SER A 27 14.86 12.74 4.23
N ASP A 28 15.03 11.44 4.44
CA ASP A 28 14.64 10.42 3.45
C ASP A 28 13.13 10.35 3.28
N VAL A 29 12.68 10.35 2.03
CA VAL A 29 11.26 10.29 1.64
C VAL A 29 11.03 9.28 0.53
N ALA A 30 9.80 8.74 0.48
CA ALA A 30 9.30 8.01 -0.68
C ALA A 30 8.40 8.94 -1.50
N ILE A 31 8.62 9.00 -2.82
CA ILE A 31 7.92 9.87 -3.76
C ILE A 31 7.19 8.99 -4.77
N LYS A 32 5.87 8.85 -4.65
CA LYS A 32 5.05 8.08 -5.59
C LYS A 32 4.51 9.03 -6.66
N ARG A 33 5.13 8.99 -7.84
CA ARG A 33 4.85 9.89 -8.97
C ARG A 33 3.98 9.21 -10.02
N ILE A 34 2.95 9.90 -10.48
CA ILE A 34 2.12 9.44 -11.60
C ILE A 34 2.95 9.49 -12.89
N LYS A 35 2.87 8.44 -13.70
CA LYS A 35 3.60 8.38 -14.98
C LYS A 35 3.06 9.42 -15.96
N LYS A 36 3.93 10.03 -16.77
CA LYS A 36 3.50 10.93 -17.86
C LYS A 36 2.54 10.25 -18.83
N SER A 37 2.72 8.96 -19.09
CA SER A 37 1.83 8.16 -19.95
C SER A 37 0.38 8.09 -19.46
N CYS A 38 0.14 8.31 -18.16
CA CYS A 38 -1.21 8.43 -17.60
C CYS A 38 -1.93 9.70 -18.08
N PHE A 39 -1.19 10.68 -18.58
CA PHE A 39 -1.69 11.97 -19.07
C PHE A 39 -1.67 12.09 -20.60
N SER A 40 -1.29 11.02 -21.31
CA SER A 40 -1.33 10.96 -22.79
C SER A 40 -2.58 10.26 -23.36
N GLY A 41 -3.49 9.82 -22.49
CA GLY A 41 -4.75 9.15 -22.87
C GLY A 41 -5.89 10.13 -23.18
N ARG A 42 -7.13 9.62 -23.22
CA ARG A 42 -8.31 10.49 -23.39
C ARG A 42 -8.47 11.40 -22.16
N SER A 43 -9.02 12.61 -22.35
CA SER A 43 -9.25 13.57 -21.25
C SER A 43 -9.99 12.97 -20.05
N SER A 44 -10.95 12.07 -20.30
CA SER A 44 -11.71 11.37 -19.26
C SER A 44 -10.89 10.37 -18.43
N GLU A 45 -9.86 9.76 -19.00
CA GLU A 45 -8.95 8.86 -18.26
C GLU A 45 -8.01 9.67 -17.36
N GLN A 46 -7.49 10.78 -17.88
CA GLN A 46 -6.68 11.74 -17.12
C GLN A 46 -7.44 12.35 -15.94
N GLU A 47 -8.71 12.71 -16.15
CA GLU A 47 -9.58 13.20 -15.08
C GLU A 47 -9.80 12.14 -13.99
N ARG A 48 -10.07 10.89 -14.38
CA ARG A 48 -10.23 9.77 -13.43
C ARG A 48 -8.97 9.55 -12.58
N LEU A 49 -7.80 9.51 -13.21
CA LEU A 49 -6.52 9.33 -12.49
C LEU A 49 -6.21 10.49 -11.55
N THR A 50 -6.57 11.70 -11.95
CA THR A 50 -6.46 12.89 -11.09
C THR A 50 -7.38 12.78 -9.87
N ILE A 51 -8.62 12.34 -10.06
CA ILE A 51 -9.57 12.10 -8.96
C ILE A 51 -9.06 10.99 -8.01
N GLU A 52 -8.51 9.91 -8.55
CA GLU A 52 -7.94 8.81 -7.75
C GLU A 52 -6.73 9.25 -6.94
N PHE A 53 -5.83 10.04 -7.54
CA PHE A 53 -4.69 10.64 -6.85
C PHE A 53 -5.12 11.51 -5.67
N TRP A 54 -6.05 12.46 -5.90
CA TRP A 54 -6.52 13.34 -4.84
C TRP A 54 -7.30 12.59 -3.76
N ARG A 55 -7.99 11.51 -4.12
CA ARG A 55 -8.63 10.62 -3.13
C ARG A 55 -7.61 9.91 -2.26
N GLU A 56 -6.54 9.34 -2.85
CA GLU A 56 -5.46 8.70 -2.09
C GLU A 56 -4.79 9.71 -1.15
N ALA A 57 -4.47 10.91 -1.65
CA ALA A 57 -3.87 11.98 -0.85
C ALA A 57 -4.81 12.46 0.28
N ASP A 58 -6.11 12.60 0.02
CA ASP A 58 -7.10 12.97 1.05
C ASP A 58 -7.20 11.91 2.15
N ILE A 59 -7.19 10.62 1.80
CA ILE A 59 -7.16 9.52 2.78
C ILE A 59 -5.87 9.61 3.61
N LEU A 60 -4.71 9.64 2.96
CA LEU A 60 -3.40 9.69 3.62
C LEU A 60 -3.26 10.88 4.57
N SER A 61 -3.78 12.05 4.19
CA SER A 61 -3.72 13.28 5.00
C SER A 61 -4.44 13.18 6.35
N LYS A 62 -5.35 12.21 6.50
CA LYS A 62 -6.15 12.00 7.72
C LYS A 62 -5.56 10.92 8.64
N LEU A 63 -4.43 10.31 8.26
CA LEU A 63 -3.83 9.17 8.96
C LEU A 63 -2.59 9.58 9.76
N HIS A 64 -2.62 9.30 11.06
CA HIS A 64 -1.54 9.57 12.00
C HIS A 64 -1.48 8.40 12.99
N HIS A 65 -0.65 7.39 12.68
CA HIS A 65 -0.52 6.19 13.50
C HIS A 65 0.88 5.58 13.34
N PRO A 66 1.53 5.06 14.40
CA PRO A 66 2.87 4.48 14.31
C PRO A 66 2.99 3.30 13.32
N ASN A 67 1.88 2.62 13.01
CA ASN A 67 1.83 1.49 12.07
C ASN A 67 1.13 1.82 10.74
N VAL A 68 1.03 3.09 10.38
CA VAL A 68 0.59 3.56 9.06
C VAL A 68 1.64 4.52 8.52
N VAL A 69 1.96 4.44 7.22
CA VAL A 69 2.96 5.30 6.60
C VAL A 69 2.59 6.78 6.77
N ALA A 70 3.52 7.58 7.27
CA ALA A 70 3.33 9.00 7.48
C ALA A 70 3.33 9.74 6.13
N PHE A 71 2.34 10.61 5.96
CA PHE A 71 2.17 11.44 4.77
C PHE A 71 2.74 12.83 5.00
N TYR A 72 3.56 13.30 4.07
CA TYR A 72 4.20 14.62 4.14
C TYR A 72 3.53 15.64 3.22
N GLY A 73 2.93 15.20 2.13
CA GLY A 73 2.17 16.08 1.24
C GLY A 73 2.15 15.63 -0.21
N VAL A 74 1.79 16.57 -1.08
CA VAL A 74 1.70 16.38 -2.52
C VAL A 74 2.61 17.33 -3.27
N VAL A 75 3.10 16.87 -4.41
CA VAL A 75 3.75 17.68 -5.45
C VAL A 75 2.74 17.81 -6.59
N GLN A 76 2.31 19.04 -6.89
CA GLN A 76 1.32 19.29 -7.95
C GLN A 76 1.97 19.48 -9.33
N ASP A 77 3.19 19.99 -9.37
CA ASP A 77 3.92 20.31 -10.60
C ASP A 77 5.38 19.86 -10.48
N GLY A 78 5.58 18.54 -10.54
CA GLY A 78 6.91 17.94 -10.49
C GLY A 78 7.52 17.73 -11.89
N PRO A 79 8.63 16.98 -11.99
CA PRO A 79 9.28 16.65 -13.26
C PRO A 79 8.30 16.32 -14.39
N GLY A 80 8.30 17.21 -15.39
CA GLY A 80 7.44 17.20 -16.56
C GLY A 80 5.94 17.21 -16.29
N GLY A 81 5.50 18.07 -15.37
CA GLY A 81 4.09 18.39 -15.14
C GLY A 81 3.31 17.30 -14.41
N THR A 82 4.01 16.41 -13.70
CA THR A 82 3.40 15.25 -13.05
C THR A 82 3.17 15.48 -11.56
N MET A 83 2.08 14.90 -11.05
CA MET A 83 1.76 14.90 -9.62
C MET A 83 2.45 13.74 -8.88
N ALA A 84 2.76 13.94 -7.60
CA ALA A 84 3.30 12.90 -6.73
C ALA A 84 2.80 13.04 -5.28
N THR A 85 2.69 11.93 -4.56
CA THR A 85 2.57 11.94 -3.09
C THR A 85 3.96 11.74 -2.47
N VAL A 86 4.17 12.37 -1.31
CA VAL A 86 5.42 12.25 -0.53
C VAL A 86 5.08 11.65 0.83
N THR A 87 5.72 10.54 1.16
CA THR A 87 5.56 9.83 2.44
C THR A 87 6.91 9.57 3.09
N GLU A 88 6.90 9.09 4.34
CA GLU A 88 8.11 8.57 4.97
C GLU A 88 8.74 7.45 4.14
N PHE A 89 10.06 7.40 4.17
CA PHE A 89 10.82 6.33 3.54
C PHE A 89 11.04 5.17 4.52
N MET A 90 10.65 3.96 4.12
CA MET A 90 10.85 2.74 4.88
C MET A 90 12.06 1.98 4.31
N VAL A 91 13.17 2.02 5.04
CA VAL A 91 14.51 1.67 4.55
C VAL A 91 14.66 0.24 4.02
N ASP A 92 13.88 -0.71 4.54
CA ASP A 92 13.92 -2.11 4.12
C ASP A 92 12.84 -2.46 3.09
N GLY A 93 12.10 -1.45 2.60
CA GLY A 93 11.06 -1.62 1.59
C GLY A 93 9.88 -2.43 2.10
N SER A 94 9.29 -3.24 1.21
CA SER A 94 8.15 -4.09 1.55
C SER A 94 8.55 -5.34 2.32
N LEU A 95 7.63 -5.84 3.14
CA LEU A 95 7.77 -7.10 3.86
C LEU A 95 7.95 -8.26 2.90
N ARG A 96 7.29 -8.22 1.72
CA ARG A 96 7.51 -9.19 0.64
C ARG A 96 8.98 -9.26 0.23
N HIS A 97 9.61 -8.10 0.00
CA HIS A 97 11.03 -8.05 -0.33
C HIS A 97 11.90 -8.64 0.79
N VAL A 98 11.56 -8.39 2.06
CA VAL A 98 12.30 -8.94 3.20
C VAL A 98 12.11 -10.46 3.33
N LEU A 99 10.92 -11.00 3.10
CA LEU A 99 10.64 -12.44 3.18
C LEU A 99 11.37 -13.24 2.10
N LEU A 100 11.55 -12.66 0.90
CA LEU A 100 12.25 -13.31 -0.21
C LEU A 100 13.78 -13.34 -0.06
N ARG A 101 14.35 -12.55 0.85
CA ARG A 101 15.79 -12.49 1.06
C ARG A 101 16.33 -13.73 1.75
N LYS A 102 17.22 -14.45 1.06
CA LYS A 102 17.87 -15.66 1.58
C LYS A 102 18.91 -15.39 2.67
N ASP A 103 19.47 -14.18 2.69
CA ASP A 103 20.49 -13.74 3.64
C ASP A 103 19.90 -13.18 4.95
N ARG A 104 18.57 -13.03 5.04
CA ARG A 104 17.93 -12.41 6.19
C ARG A 104 16.83 -13.28 6.77
N TYR A 105 17.19 -14.07 7.78
CA TYR A 105 16.22 -14.86 8.53
C TYR A 105 15.38 -13.99 9.47
N LEU A 106 14.06 -14.01 9.27
CA LEU A 106 13.09 -13.49 10.24
C LEU A 106 12.77 -14.58 11.26
N ASP A 107 13.29 -14.44 12.48
CA ASP A 107 12.91 -15.31 13.59
C ASP A 107 11.43 -15.14 13.97
N ARG A 108 10.90 -16.10 14.73
CA ARG A 108 9.50 -16.13 15.17
C ARG A 108 9.09 -14.84 15.88
N ARG A 109 9.97 -14.25 16.69
CA ARG A 109 9.68 -13.06 17.47
C ARG A 109 9.52 -11.84 16.55
N LYS A 110 10.41 -11.65 15.58
CA LYS A 110 10.30 -10.56 14.58
C LYS A 110 9.02 -10.69 13.76
N ARG A 111 8.69 -11.91 13.32
CA ARG A 111 7.45 -12.19 12.57
C ARG A 111 6.20 -11.81 13.37
N LEU A 112 6.15 -12.17 14.66
CA LEU A 112 5.04 -11.79 15.54
C LEU A 112 4.94 -10.28 15.72
N ILE A 113 6.06 -9.58 15.92
CA ILE A 113 6.07 -8.11 16.04
C ILE A 113 5.53 -7.45 14.77
N ILE A 114 6.00 -7.88 13.61
CA ILE A 114 5.55 -7.37 12.30
C ILE A 114 4.05 -7.62 12.10
N ALA A 115 3.56 -8.82 12.42
CA ALA A 115 2.14 -9.15 12.31
C ALA A 115 1.27 -8.31 13.26
N MET A 116 1.72 -8.08 14.50
CA MET A 116 1.01 -7.21 15.45
C MET A 116 0.99 -5.76 14.98
N ASP A 117 2.13 -5.22 14.53
CA ASP A 117 2.21 -3.87 13.97
C ASP A 117 1.23 -3.70 12.79
N ALA A 118 1.19 -4.65 11.86
CA ALA A 118 0.22 -4.65 10.76
C ALA A 118 -1.24 -4.68 11.27
N ALA A 119 -1.54 -5.51 12.26
CA ALA A 119 -2.87 -5.59 12.86
C ALA A 119 -3.29 -4.26 13.51
N PHE A 120 -2.41 -3.60 14.27
CA PHE A 120 -2.69 -2.29 14.87
C PHE A 120 -2.90 -1.21 13.81
N GLY A 121 -2.12 -1.23 12.73
CA GLY A 121 -2.33 -0.34 11.59
C GLY A 121 -3.72 -0.53 10.98
N MET A 122 -4.13 -1.77 10.73
CA MET A 122 -5.44 -2.08 10.14
C MET A 122 -6.61 -1.78 11.08
N GLU A 123 -6.48 -2.07 12.38
CA GLU A 123 -7.46 -1.69 13.40
C GLU A 123 -7.70 -0.18 13.37
N TYR A 124 -6.62 0.62 13.33
CA TYR A 124 -6.70 2.07 13.25
C TYR A 124 -7.42 2.55 11.97
N LEU A 125 -7.16 1.94 10.81
CA LEU A 125 -7.87 2.25 9.56
C LEU A 125 -9.36 1.94 9.67
N HIS A 126 -9.70 0.77 10.21
CA HIS A 126 -11.08 0.32 10.35
C HIS A 126 -11.87 1.20 11.33
N ALA A 127 -11.24 1.64 12.42
CA ALA A 127 -11.81 2.62 13.36
C ALA A 127 -12.10 3.99 12.70
N LYS A 128 -11.37 4.33 11.63
CA LYS A 128 -11.62 5.51 10.79
C LYS A 128 -12.55 5.25 9.60
N ASN A 129 -13.23 4.10 9.57
CA ASN A 129 -14.10 3.68 8.48
C ASN A 129 -13.37 3.58 7.13
N ILE A 130 -12.08 3.25 7.12
CA ILE A 130 -11.31 3.06 5.89
C ILE A 130 -11.16 1.57 5.62
N VAL A 131 -11.54 1.13 4.44
CA VAL A 131 -11.29 -0.22 3.92
C VAL A 131 -10.11 -0.14 2.96
N HIS A 132 -9.08 -0.96 3.17
CA HIS A 132 -7.80 -0.87 2.45
C HIS A 132 -7.90 -1.43 1.03
N PHE A 133 -8.57 -2.59 0.88
CA PHE A 133 -8.79 -3.33 -0.37
C PHE A 133 -7.58 -3.99 -1.04
N ASP A 134 -6.36 -3.68 -0.64
CA ASP A 134 -5.15 -4.31 -1.20
C ASP A 134 -4.13 -4.69 -0.13
N LEU A 135 -4.57 -5.26 0.99
CA LEU A 135 -3.65 -5.66 2.04
C LEU A 135 -2.87 -6.92 1.63
N LYS A 136 -1.54 -6.81 1.55
CA LYS A 136 -0.60 -7.88 1.18
C LYS A 136 0.80 -7.52 1.68
N CYS A 137 1.73 -8.48 1.72
CA CYS A 137 3.10 -8.21 2.16
C CYS A 137 3.84 -7.15 1.31
N ASP A 138 3.44 -6.91 0.06
CA ASP A 138 3.97 -5.82 -0.77
C ASP A 138 3.60 -4.43 -0.25
N ASN A 139 2.44 -4.31 0.39
CA ASN A 139 1.90 -3.05 0.91
C ASN A 139 2.14 -2.88 2.42
N LEU A 140 2.88 -3.81 3.04
CA LEU A 140 3.41 -3.67 4.38
C LEU A 140 4.88 -3.25 4.29
N LEU A 141 5.20 -2.04 4.73
CA LEU A 141 6.54 -1.49 4.66
C LEU A 141 7.27 -1.67 6.00
N VAL A 142 8.56 -2.01 5.95
CA VAL A 142 9.31 -2.39 7.14
C VAL A 142 10.59 -1.60 7.34
N ASN A 143 10.97 -1.46 8.60
CA ASN A 143 12.28 -1.00 9.04
C ASN A 143 12.83 -2.03 10.03
N MET A 144 13.92 -2.67 9.64
CA MET A 144 14.57 -3.76 10.34
C MET A 144 15.93 -3.33 10.91
N LYS A 145 16.19 -2.01 10.98
CA LYS A 145 17.46 -1.45 11.47
C LYS A 145 17.73 -1.85 12.92
N ASP A 146 16.69 -1.86 13.75
CA ASP A 146 16.75 -2.39 15.11
C ASP A 146 16.48 -3.91 15.09
N PRO A 147 17.46 -4.77 15.41
CA PRO A 147 17.27 -6.22 15.45
C PRO A 147 16.27 -6.68 16.51
N LEU A 148 16.05 -5.88 17.55
CA LEU A 148 15.14 -6.16 18.65
C LEU A 148 13.74 -5.64 18.39
N ARG A 149 13.56 -4.52 17.71
CA ARG A 149 12.23 -3.94 17.41
C ARG A 149 12.11 -3.61 15.91
N PRO A 150 11.80 -4.58 15.05
CA PRO A 150 11.39 -4.25 13.69
C PRO A 150 10.12 -3.42 13.74
N ILE A 151 9.95 -2.50 12.79
CA ILE A 151 8.75 -1.66 12.64
C ILE A 151 8.07 -2.07 11.34
N CYS A 152 6.76 -2.30 11.39
CA CYS A 152 5.93 -2.50 10.21
C CYS A 152 4.84 -1.42 10.13
N LYS A 153 4.60 -0.91 8.92
CA LYS A 153 3.60 0.10 8.62
C LYS A 153 2.78 -0.27 7.39
N VAL A 154 1.48 -0.05 7.45
CA VAL A 154 0.58 -0.19 6.30
C VAL A 154 0.81 0.97 5.33
N GLY A 155 0.98 0.66 4.05
CA GLY A 155 1.18 1.60 2.95
C GLY A 155 0.29 1.27 1.74
N ASP A 156 0.44 2.08 0.69
CA ASP A 156 -0.32 2.02 -0.57
C ASP A 156 -1.85 2.06 -0.44
N PHE A 157 -2.39 3.28 -0.44
CA PHE A 157 -3.83 3.53 -0.25
C PHE A 157 -4.57 3.72 -1.58
N GLY A 158 -3.96 3.39 -2.72
CA GLY A 158 -4.52 3.65 -4.05
C GLY A 158 -5.89 3.02 -4.29
N LEU A 159 -6.19 1.87 -3.67
CA LEU A 159 -7.49 1.19 -3.77
C LEU A 159 -8.44 1.47 -2.59
N SER A 160 -7.95 2.16 -1.56
CA SER A 160 -8.68 2.37 -0.31
C SER A 160 -9.92 3.23 -0.50
N LYS A 161 -10.93 3.00 0.36
CA LYS A 161 -12.17 3.78 0.37
C LYS A 161 -12.65 4.07 1.78
N ILE A 162 -13.26 5.25 1.95
CA ILE A 162 -14.00 5.61 3.16
C ILE A 162 -15.41 5.04 3.06
N LYS A 163 -15.76 4.21 4.04
CA LYS A 163 -17.08 3.63 4.25
C LYS A 163 -18.00 4.72 4.82
N ARG A 164 -19.18 4.91 4.20
CA ARG A 164 -20.18 5.91 4.66
C ARG A 164 -21.18 5.35 5.67
N ASN A 165 -21.31 4.01 5.78
CA ASN A 165 -22.22 3.29 6.70
C ASN A 165 -21.57 1.96 7.18
N THR A 166 -22.27 0.83 7.11
CA THR A 166 -21.72 -0.52 7.36
C THR A 166 -21.06 -1.15 6.13
N LEU A 167 -21.32 -0.60 4.94
CA LEU A 167 -20.84 -1.16 3.67
C LEU A 167 -20.22 -0.08 2.79
N VAL A 168 -19.30 -0.50 1.93
CA VAL A 168 -18.66 0.30 0.89
C VAL A 168 -18.83 -0.38 -0.45
N THR A 169 -18.99 0.39 -1.53
CA THR A 169 -18.99 -0.17 -2.88
C THR A 169 -17.60 -0.68 -3.20
N GLY A 170 -17.41 -2.00 -3.18
CA GLY A 170 -16.14 -2.67 -3.49
C GLY A 170 -15.94 -2.77 -5.00
N GLY A 171 -16.85 -3.47 -5.70
CA GLY A 171 -16.55 -4.00 -7.04
C GLY A 171 -15.34 -4.95 -7.00
N VAL A 172 -15.00 -5.58 -8.12
CA VAL A 172 -13.81 -6.42 -8.22
C VAL A 172 -12.57 -5.51 -8.13
N ARG A 173 -11.85 -5.56 -7.00
CA ARG A 173 -10.62 -4.78 -6.73
C ARG A 173 -9.73 -5.51 -5.74
N GLY A 174 -8.43 -5.21 -5.80
CA GLY A 174 -7.40 -5.86 -5.00
C GLY A 174 -6.59 -6.84 -5.84
N THR A 175 -5.64 -7.49 -5.20
CA THR A 175 -4.77 -8.48 -5.83
C THR A 175 -5.33 -9.88 -5.61
N LEU A 176 -5.65 -10.60 -6.69
CA LEU A 176 -6.45 -11.84 -6.69
C LEU A 176 -6.14 -12.83 -5.54
N PRO A 177 -4.89 -13.21 -5.25
CA PRO A 177 -4.58 -14.20 -4.20
C PRO A 177 -4.97 -13.76 -2.78
N TRP A 178 -5.14 -12.46 -2.53
CA TRP A 178 -5.52 -11.89 -1.23
C TRP A 178 -6.98 -11.45 -1.19
N MET A 179 -7.72 -11.55 -2.29
CA MET A 179 -9.10 -11.08 -2.37
C MET A 179 -10.03 -12.04 -1.64
N ALA A 180 -10.89 -11.45 -0.80
CA ALA A 180 -11.96 -12.17 -0.14
C ALA A 180 -12.98 -12.71 -1.17
N PRO A 181 -13.59 -13.89 -0.93
CA PRO A 181 -14.49 -14.53 -1.89
C PRO A 181 -15.71 -13.67 -2.25
N GLU A 182 -16.20 -12.83 -1.34
CA GLU A 182 -17.30 -11.90 -1.61
C GLU A 182 -16.95 -10.78 -2.61
N LEU A 183 -15.66 -10.51 -2.86
CA LEU A 183 -15.23 -9.59 -3.93
C LEU A 183 -15.23 -10.25 -5.31
N LEU A 184 -15.19 -11.59 -5.35
CA LEU A 184 -15.19 -12.39 -6.58
C LEU A 184 -16.61 -12.78 -6.98
N ASN A 185 -17.48 -13.00 -5.98
CA ASN A 185 -18.87 -13.35 -6.20
C ASN A 185 -19.67 -12.08 -6.58
N GLY A 186 -19.86 -11.85 -7.88
CA GLY A 186 -20.50 -10.64 -8.46
C GLY A 186 -21.97 -10.39 -8.08
N SER A 187 -22.49 -11.04 -7.05
CA SER A 187 -23.86 -10.96 -6.56
C SER A 187 -24.13 -9.73 -5.66
N SER A 188 -23.09 -9.10 -5.08
CA SER A 188 -23.22 -7.82 -4.37
C SER A 188 -21.98 -6.95 -4.55
N ASN A 189 -22.16 -5.71 -5.02
CA ASN A 189 -21.08 -4.73 -5.08
C ASN A 189 -20.75 -4.09 -3.73
N LYS A 190 -21.47 -4.43 -2.66
CA LYS A 190 -21.30 -3.87 -1.32
C LYS A 190 -20.58 -4.86 -0.42
N VAL A 191 -19.49 -4.42 0.18
CA VAL A 191 -18.65 -5.21 1.10
C VAL A 191 -18.34 -4.43 2.36
N SER A 192 -17.86 -5.12 3.40
CA SER A 192 -17.42 -4.52 4.66
C SER A 192 -15.90 -4.57 4.78
N GLU A 193 -15.35 -4.02 5.86
CA GLU A 193 -13.93 -4.13 6.21
C GLU A 193 -13.43 -5.57 6.39
N LYS A 194 -14.34 -6.56 6.45
CA LYS A 194 -13.99 -7.99 6.55
C LYS A 194 -13.22 -8.52 5.34
N VAL A 195 -13.29 -7.83 4.20
CA VAL A 195 -12.41 -8.15 3.07
C VAL A 195 -10.94 -7.99 3.43
N ASP A 196 -10.59 -6.96 4.21
CA ASP A 196 -9.21 -6.75 4.67
C ASP A 196 -8.83 -7.79 5.74
N VAL A 197 -9.78 -8.26 6.55
CA VAL A 197 -9.54 -9.33 7.55
C VAL A 197 -9.20 -10.64 6.85
N PHE A 198 -9.87 -10.96 5.74
CA PHE A 198 -9.52 -12.09 4.90
C PHE A 198 -8.10 -11.93 4.32
N SER A 199 -7.82 -10.78 3.71
CA SER A 199 -6.48 -10.47 3.18
C SER A 199 -5.39 -10.56 4.25
N PHE A 200 -5.69 -10.13 5.49
CA PHE A 200 -4.78 -10.27 6.62
C PHE A 200 -4.50 -11.74 6.98
N GLY A 201 -5.48 -12.62 6.85
CA GLY A 201 -5.26 -14.07 7.00
C GLY A 201 -4.23 -14.61 6.01
N ILE A 202 -4.28 -14.17 4.75
CA ILE A 202 -3.28 -14.52 3.73
C ILE A 202 -1.91 -13.90 4.06
N VAL A 203 -1.87 -12.66 4.54
CA VAL A 203 -0.62 -12.03 5.02
C VAL A 203 0.01 -12.80 6.17
N LEU A 204 -0.78 -13.27 7.15
CA LEU A 204 -0.26 -14.11 8.24
C LEU A 204 0.34 -15.41 7.73
N TRP A 205 -0.28 -16.01 6.71
CA TRP A 205 0.26 -17.18 6.03
C TRP A 205 1.59 -16.85 5.35
N GLU A 206 1.70 -15.76 4.60
CA GLU A 206 2.96 -15.31 3.97
C GLU A 206 4.06 -15.09 5.01
N ILE A 207 3.75 -14.46 6.14
CA ILE A 207 4.72 -14.23 7.23
C ILE A 207 5.20 -15.56 7.82
N LEU A 208 4.34 -16.57 7.89
CA LEU A 208 4.66 -17.87 8.47
C LEU A 208 5.46 -18.75 7.50
N THR A 209 5.09 -18.78 6.23
CA THR A 209 5.71 -19.66 5.23
C THR A 209 6.89 -19.00 4.51
N GLY A 210 6.84 -17.69 4.33
CA GLY A 210 7.72 -16.95 3.42
C GLY A 210 7.43 -17.23 1.94
N GLU A 211 6.32 -17.90 1.63
CA GLU A 211 5.97 -18.36 0.29
C GLU A 211 5.03 -17.38 -0.43
N GLU A 212 4.87 -17.58 -1.74
CA GLU A 212 3.87 -16.86 -2.53
C GLU A 212 2.51 -17.56 -2.44
N PRO A 213 1.43 -16.83 -2.09
CA PRO A 213 0.10 -17.43 -2.03
C PRO A 213 -0.30 -18.02 -3.38
N TYR A 214 -0.76 -19.27 -3.36
CA TYR A 214 -1.28 -19.96 -4.55
C TYR A 214 -0.28 -20.05 -5.73
N ALA A 215 1.03 -20.11 -5.46
CA ALA A 215 2.09 -20.12 -6.48
C ALA A 215 1.92 -21.15 -7.62
N ASN A 216 1.25 -22.26 -7.33
CA ASN A 216 1.03 -23.36 -8.28
C ASN A 216 -0.34 -23.29 -8.99
N MET A 217 -1.13 -22.24 -8.79
CA MET A 217 -2.45 -22.08 -9.39
C MET A 217 -2.44 -20.98 -10.44
N HIS A 218 -3.05 -21.25 -11.59
CA HIS A 218 -3.34 -20.20 -12.56
C HIS A 218 -4.42 -19.26 -12.00
N TYR A 219 -4.34 -17.95 -12.25
CA TYR A 219 -5.30 -16.97 -11.71
C TYR A 219 -6.77 -17.32 -12.00
N GLY A 220 -7.05 -17.98 -13.13
CA GLY A 220 -8.38 -18.45 -13.49
C GLY A 220 -8.94 -19.59 -12.63
N ALA A 221 -8.11 -20.22 -11.79
CA ALA A 221 -8.52 -21.24 -10.81
C ALA A 221 -8.74 -20.65 -9.40
N ILE A 222 -8.43 -19.37 -9.20
CA ILE A 222 -8.64 -18.63 -7.94
C ILE A 222 -10.04 -17.98 -7.92
N ILE A 223 -10.66 -17.80 -9.10
CA ILE A 223 -11.97 -17.17 -9.30
C ILE A 223 -13.09 -18.16 -9.54
#